data_AF-A0A9R1X8F6-F1
#
_entry.id   AF-A0A9R1X8F6-F1
#
_cell.length_a   1.000
_cell.length_b   1.000
_cell.length_c   1.000
_cell.angle_alpha   90.00
_cell.angle_beta   90.00
_cell.angle_gamma   90.00
#
_symmetry.space_group_name_H-M   'P 1'
#
loop_
_entity.id
_entity.type
_entity.pdbx_description
1 polymer ?
#
loop_
_entity_poly.entity_id
_entity_poly.type
_entity_poly.pdbx_seq_one_letter_code
_entity_poly.pdbx_strand_id
1 'polypeptide(L)'
;MTGLYSSMKYSPSSSSLSQSSQAFTSRILLLLTLLPLSLAAFAFVLQWRGEISDPTIRWSSINRLDFPGMDTTTSSTVTSRTSSSCADILGQSRSVSFPYFRDWKFNYESDLKPKICITSSTSAGLEQILPWIFYHKVIGVTNFFLFVEGKAASPGVSKVLESIPNVKLIHRTKELEEEQAKSRIWNETWLSSFFYKPCNYELFVKQSLNMEMAITMSEETDMDWILHLDTDELIHPAGTREYSLRQLLSGVSENVDTVVFPNYESSVERDDIKEPFSEVSMFKKNFDHLMKETYFGNYKESTRGNPNYFLTYGNGKSAARVQPHLRPNGAHRWHNYMKTPVEVKFDEAAVLHYTYTKFSDLTSRRDRCGCKPTKEEVKRCFMLEFDRAAFIIASTATEEEMLNWYREHVVWTDKELQKKLMKKGILIRIYAPMVIMQGLREAGVYASLIASVQTNLSKDTFLSNNEIINNSSKGFEGVSSRNIGNEEPRMAVAARNVLQIEDANLWAVPPLSPPMVDDIDHYI
;
A
#
# COMPACT_ATOMS: atom_id res chain seq x y z
N MET A 1 80.38 -79.83 19.53
CA MET A 1 79.63 -80.95 20.13
C MET A 1 78.19 -80.86 19.63
N THR A 2 77.71 -81.95 19.00
CA THR A 2 76.31 -82.37 18.78
C THR A 2 75.30 -81.26 18.43
N GLY A 3 74.79 -81.08 17.21
CA GLY A 3 74.29 -81.98 16.14
C GLY A 3 73.01 -81.31 15.61
N LEU A 4 72.46 -81.46 14.40
CA LEU A 4 72.60 -82.34 13.25
C LEU A 4 71.74 -81.71 12.10
N TYR A 5 72.25 -81.74 10.86
CA TYR A 5 71.57 -81.86 9.55
C TYR A 5 70.64 -80.73 9.03
N SER A 6 70.99 -80.00 7.96
CA SER A 6 71.07 -80.33 6.51
C SER A 6 69.71 -80.14 5.78
N SER A 7 69.53 -79.00 5.08
CA SER A 7 69.61 -78.79 3.61
C SER A 7 68.27 -78.99 2.91
N MET A 8 67.64 -77.96 2.33
CA MET A 8 67.65 -77.58 0.89
C MET A 8 66.51 -76.54 0.71
N LYS A 9 66.52 -75.43 -0.05
CA LYS A 9 67.11 -75.02 -1.34
C LYS A 9 67.20 -73.48 -1.41
N TYR A 10 68.13 -72.98 -2.23
CA TYR A 10 68.40 -71.57 -2.55
C TYR A 10 67.66 -71.08 -3.82
N SER A 11 67.34 -69.78 -3.81
CA SER A 11 67.29 -68.78 -4.93
C SER A 11 66.19 -68.80 -6.02
N PRO A 12 65.90 -67.65 -6.70
CA PRO A 12 66.16 -66.24 -6.35
C PRO A 12 65.04 -65.20 -6.70
N SER A 13 65.27 -63.97 -6.23
CA SER A 13 64.98 -62.66 -6.85
C SER A 13 63.53 -62.16 -7.03
N SER A 14 63.21 -61.07 -6.34
CA SER A 14 62.82 -59.80 -6.98
C SER A 14 62.97 -58.61 -6.03
N SER A 15 64.10 -57.93 -6.18
CA SER A 15 64.40 -56.61 -5.65
C SER A 15 63.65 -55.51 -6.43
N SER A 16 62.35 -55.37 -6.22
CA SER A 16 61.57 -54.32 -6.93
C SER A 16 60.53 -53.57 -6.08
N LEU A 17 60.36 -53.91 -4.80
CA LEU A 17 59.29 -53.33 -3.96
C LEU A 17 59.62 -51.99 -3.30
N SER A 18 60.87 -51.53 -3.33
CA SER A 18 61.27 -50.25 -2.71
C SER A 18 61.26 -49.04 -3.65
N GLN A 19 61.19 -49.24 -4.98
CA GLN A 19 61.11 -48.14 -5.96
C GLN A 19 59.68 -47.67 -6.22
N SER A 20 58.67 -48.53 -6.06
CA SER A 20 57.27 -48.18 -6.37
C SER A 20 56.64 -47.26 -5.32
N SER A 21 57.00 -47.40 -4.05
CA SER A 21 56.46 -46.60 -2.94
C SER A 21 57.00 -45.17 -2.92
N GLN A 22 58.29 -44.97 -3.27
CA GLN A 22 58.86 -43.64 -3.46
C GLN A 22 58.27 -42.91 -4.68
N ALA A 23 58.04 -43.63 -5.78
CA ALA A 23 57.39 -43.03 -6.96
C ALA A 23 55.94 -42.63 -6.69
N PHE A 24 55.21 -43.40 -5.88
CA PHE A 24 53.82 -43.09 -5.52
C PHE A 24 53.71 -41.90 -4.56
N THR A 25 54.55 -41.86 -3.53
CA THR A 25 54.60 -40.71 -2.60
C THR A 25 55.11 -39.45 -3.28
N SER A 26 56.11 -39.56 -4.17
CA SER A 26 56.56 -38.47 -5.04
C SER A 26 55.42 -37.92 -5.91
N ARG A 27 54.63 -38.79 -6.56
CA ARG A 27 53.50 -38.38 -7.39
C ARG A 27 52.38 -37.70 -6.59
N ILE A 28 52.11 -38.17 -5.37
CA ILE A 28 51.11 -37.54 -4.49
C ILE A 28 51.58 -36.17 -4.02
N LEU A 29 52.84 -36.05 -3.59
CA LEU A 29 53.42 -34.75 -3.22
C LEU A 29 53.42 -33.79 -4.40
N LEU A 30 53.78 -34.27 -5.60
CA LEU A 30 53.75 -33.49 -6.83
C LEU A 30 52.34 -33.01 -7.16
N LEU A 31 51.33 -33.87 -6.98
CA LEU A 31 49.91 -33.53 -7.18
C LEU A 31 49.43 -32.51 -6.13
N LEU A 32 49.79 -32.70 -4.87
CA LEU A 32 49.45 -31.79 -3.76
C LEU A 32 50.15 -30.44 -3.87
N THR A 33 51.25 -30.33 -4.61
CA THR A 33 51.89 -29.04 -4.90
C THR A 33 51.39 -28.42 -6.20
N LEU A 34 51.31 -29.19 -7.29
CA LEU A 34 50.96 -28.67 -8.61
C LEU A 34 49.49 -28.31 -8.69
N LEU A 35 48.59 -29.05 -8.04
CA LEU A 35 47.15 -28.76 -8.08
C LEU A 35 46.82 -27.39 -7.46
N PRO A 36 47.25 -27.05 -6.22
CA PRO A 36 47.00 -25.71 -5.68
C PRO A 36 47.77 -24.62 -6.41
N LEU A 37 48.99 -24.88 -6.91
CA LEU A 37 49.74 -23.90 -7.72
C LEU A 37 49.06 -23.62 -9.07
N SER A 38 48.54 -24.64 -9.73
CA SER A 38 47.80 -24.51 -11.00
C SER A 38 46.43 -23.86 -10.78
N LEU A 39 45.73 -24.18 -9.70
CA LEU A 39 44.50 -23.49 -9.31
C LEU A 39 44.75 -22.02 -8.94
N ALA A 40 45.85 -21.72 -8.24
CA ALA A 40 46.24 -20.36 -7.91
C ALA A 40 46.68 -19.57 -9.15
N ALA A 41 47.43 -20.20 -10.07
CA ALA A 41 47.78 -19.60 -11.35
C ALA A 41 46.54 -19.39 -12.24
N PHE A 42 45.60 -20.33 -12.24
CA PHE A 42 44.32 -20.20 -12.96
C PHE A 42 43.46 -19.08 -12.37
N ALA A 43 43.37 -19.00 -11.04
CA ALA A 43 42.68 -17.90 -10.36
C ALA A 43 43.38 -16.54 -10.60
N PHE A 44 44.71 -16.52 -10.62
CA PHE A 44 45.50 -15.34 -10.96
C PHE A 44 45.28 -14.92 -12.41
N VAL A 45 45.25 -15.84 -13.37
CA VAL A 45 44.92 -15.54 -14.78
C VAL A 45 43.48 -15.05 -14.93
N LEU A 46 42.53 -15.59 -14.18
CA LEU A 46 41.15 -15.10 -14.15
C LEU A 46 41.04 -13.70 -13.51
N GLN A 47 41.92 -13.36 -12.55
CA GLN A 47 41.97 -12.05 -11.90
C GLN A 47 42.88 -11.05 -12.63
N TRP A 48 43.79 -11.52 -13.48
CA TRP A 48 44.72 -10.70 -14.25
C TRP A 48 43.98 -10.01 -15.39
N ARG A 49 43.43 -8.83 -15.09
CA ARG A 49 42.89 -7.90 -16.07
C ARG A 49 44.02 -7.12 -16.74
N GLY A 50 44.71 -7.80 -17.65
CA GLY A 50 45.48 -7.15 -18.71
C GLY A 50 44.52 -6.57 -19.74
N GLU A 51 44.77 -5.32 -20.11
CA GLU A 51 43.99 -4.43 -20.96
C GLU A 51 43.77 -5.00 -22.37
N ILE A 52 42.71 -5.81 -22.54
CA ILE A 52 42.16 -6.20 -23.85
C ILE A 52 40.65 -5.99 -23.80
N SER A 53 40.19 -5.08 -24.64
CA SER A 53 38.81 -4.62 -24.73
C SER A 53 37.89 -5.71 -25.31
N ASP A 54 37.06 -6.33 -24.46
CA ASP A 54 35.98 -7.23 -24.86
C ASP A 54 34.62 -6.48 -24.85
N PRO A 55 33.78 -6.56 -25.92
CA PRO A 55 32.52 -5.81 -26.02
C PRO A 55 31.44 -6.20 -25.00
N THR A 56 31.65 -7.24 -24.18
CA THR A 56 30.66 -7.74 -23.21
C THR A 56 30.72 -7.06 -21.83
N ILE A 57 31.73 -6.22 -21.56
CA ILE A 57 31.89 -5.50 -20.28
C ILE A 57 31.11 -4.16 -20.22
N ARG A 58 30.30 -3.84 -21.25
CA ARG A 58 29.40 -2.67 -21.19
C ARG A 58 28.21 -2.82 -20.23
N TRP A 59 27.93 -4.03 -19.73
CA TRP A 59 26.73 -4.31 -18.94
C TRP A 59 26.96 -4.50 -17.42
N SER A 60 28.19 -4.34 -16.90
CA SER A 60 28.47 -4.63 -15.47
C SER A 60 29.23 -3.56 -14.70
N SER A 61 29.37 -2.33 -15.21
CA SER A 61 30.05 -1.23 -14.50
C SER A 61 29.11 -0.25 -13.76
N ILE A 62 27.81 -0.54 -13.60
CA ILE A 62 26.87 0.32 -12.85
C ILE A 62 26.62 -0.25 -11.45
N ASN A 63 27.67 -0.55 -10.70
CA ASN A 63 27.58 -0.84 -9.27
C ASN A 63 28.88 -0.41 -8.55
N ARG A 64 29.27 0.85 -8.76
CA ARG A 64 29.92 1.59 -7.67
C ARG A 64 28.80 2.12 -6.77
N LEU A 65 28.98 1.90 -5.46
CA LEU A 65 28.14 2.46 -4.40
C LEU A 65 28.29 3.98 -4.41
N ASP A 66 27.58 4.64 -5.32
CA ASP A 66 27.45 6.09 -5.34
C ASP A 66 26.11 6.45 -4.66
N PHE A 67 26.19 7.30 -3.65
CA PHE A 67 25.02 7.87 -2.99
C PHE A 67 24.23 8.72 -4.00
N PRO A 68 22.89 8.83 -3.85
CA PRO A 68 22.07 9.62 -4.77
C PRO A 68 22.50 11.09 -4.76
N GLY A 69 22.94 11.61 -5.91
CA GLY A 69 23.27 13.04 -6.11
C GLY A 69 24.72 13.39 -6.43
N MET A 70 25.55 12.44 -6.89
CA MET A 70 26.93 12.74 -7.30
C MET A 70 27.19 12.33 -8.76
N ASP A 71 26.60 13.05 -9.71
CA ASP A 71 27.01 12.97 -11.11
C ASP A 71 28.13 13.99 -11.38
N THR A 72 29.34 13.46 -11.60
CA THR A 72 30.47 14.21 -12.13
C THR A 72 30.54 14.02 -13.63
N THR A 73 29.85 14.87 -14.41
CA THR A 73 30.29 15.27 -15.76
C THR A 73 29.49 16.46 -16.27
N THR A 74 30.06 17.65 -16.15
CA THR A 74 30.07 18.65 -17.23
C THR A 74 31.45 19.29 -17.26
N SER A 75 32.18 18.98 -18.33
CA SER A 75 33.42 19.67 -18.69
C SER A 75 33.01 20.99 -19.34
N SER A 76 33.16 22.09 -18.61
CA SER A 76 33.20 23.43 -19.20
C SER A 76 34.27 24.26 -18.46
N THR A 77 35.31 24.56 -19.22
CA THR A 77 36.36 25.56 -19.03
C THR A 77 36.05 26.67 -18.02
N VAL A 78 36.70 26.66 -16.85
CA VAL A 78 37.07 27.87 -16.10
C VAL A 78 38.40 27.64 -15.36
N THR A 79 39.26 28.64 -15.48
CA THR A 79 40.60 28.86 -14.94
C THR A 79 40.78 28.64 -13.44
N SER A 80 41.99 28.21 -13.07
CA SER A 80 42.46 27.95 -11.69
C SER A 80 42.68 29.20 -10.81
N ARG A 81 42.60 28.97 -9.48
CA ARG A 81 43.04 29.78 -8.29
C ARG A 81 41.93 30.72 -7.75
N THR A 82 41.51 30.72 -6.47
CA THR A 82 42.18 30.44 -5.17
C THR A 82 41.16 30.34 -4.01
N SER A 83 41.56 29.60 -2.96
CA SER A 83 41.19 29.68 -1.53
C SER A 83 39.77 29.36 -1.03
N SER A 84 39.78 28.39 -0.10
CA SER A 84 38.75 27.89 0.81
C SER A 84 37.80 28.91 1.45
N SER A 85 36.52 28.56 1.48
CA SER A 85 35.60 28.91 2.57
C SER A 85 34.54 27.82 2.69
N CYS A 86 34.70 26.95 3.68
CA CYS A 86 33.77 25.88 4.03
C CYS A 86 32.60 26.42 4.87
N ALA A 87 31.86 27.41 4.34
CA ALA A 87 30.78 28.08 5.07
C ALA A 87 29.39 27.99 4.39
N ASP A 88 29.29 27.61 3.11
CA ASP A 88 28.01 27.66 2.37
C ASP A 88 27.27 26.31 2.23
N ILE A 89 27.67 25.27 2.96
CA ILE A 89 27.04 23.92 2.84
C ILE A 89 25.69 23.81 3.58
N LEU A 90 25.29 24.82 4.39
CA LEU A 90 24.03 24.80 5.15
C LEU A 90 22.89 25.62 4.51
N GLY A 91 23.12 26.24 3.35
CA GLY A 91 22.16 27.17 2.73
C GLY A 91 21.35 26.61 1.55
N GLN A 92 21.66 25.42 1.03
CA GLN A 92 20.87 24.83 -0.06
C GLN A 92 19.77 23.94 0.53
N SER A 93 18.54 24.47 0.55
CA SER A 93 17.34 23.64 0.64
C SER A 93 17.34 22.70 -0.57
N ARG A 94 17.86 21.49 -0.40
CA ARG A 94 17.63 20.40 -1.35
C ARG A 94 16.15 20.06 -1.26
N SER A 95 15.30 20.74 -2.03
CA SER A 95 13.94 20.29 -2.24
C SER A 95 14.03 18.90 -2.86
N VAL A 96 13.40 17.91 -2.23
CA VAL A 96 13.30 16.57 -2.80
C VAL A 96 12.47 16.71 -4.09
N SER A 97 13.13 16.74 -5.24
CA SER A 97 12.45 16.88 -6.52
C SER A 97 11.97 15.50 -6.97
N PHE A 98 10.67 15.24 -6.88
CA PHE A 98 10.08 14.09 -7.55
C PHE A 98 9.77 14.45 -9.01
N PRO A 99 9.95 13.55 -9.99
CA PRO A 99 9.86 13.87 -11.42
C PRO A 99 8.51 14.49 -11.82
N TYR A 100 7.41 14.02 -11.20
CA TYR A 100 6.04 14.47 -11.44
C TYR A 100 5.58 15.57 -10.48
N PHE A 101 6.51 16.08 -9.68
CA PHE A 101 6.25 17.00 -8.58
C PHE A 101 7.38 18.03 -8.48
N ARG A 102 7.67 18.70 -9.61
CA ARG A 102 8.49 19.91 -9.61
C ARG A 102 7.64 21.07 -9.09
N ASP A 103 8.19 21.85 -8.17
CA ASP A 103 7.57 23.06 -7.61
C ASP A 103 6.20 22.86 -6.94
N TRP A 104 5.93 21.66 -6.40
CA TRP A 104 4.63 21.29 -5.78
C TRP A 104 3.44 21.38 -6.75
N LYS A 105 3.73 21.40 -8.06
CA LYS A 105 2.73 21.35 -9.13
C LYS A 105 2.77 19.96 -9.76
N PHE A 106 1.62 19.29 -9.78
CA PHE A 106 1.46 18.06 -10.54
C PHE A 106 1.41 18.43 -12.03
N ASN A 107 2.55 18.34 -12.72
CA ASN A 107 2.57 18.51 -14.17
C ASN A 107 1.97 17.26 -14.81
N TYR A 108 0.66 17.31 -15.05
CA TYR A 108 -0.08 16.34 -15.87
C TYR A 108 0.16 16.64 -17.35
N GLU A 109 1.42 16.62 -17.81
CA GLU A 109 1.66 16.59 -19.25
C GLU A 109 0.87 15.40 -19.82
N SER A 110 0.02 15.67 -20.82
CA SER A 110 -0.96 14.74 -21.40
C SER A 110 -0.36 13.46 -21.99
N ASP A 111 0.97 13.41 -22.12
CA ASP A 111 1.68 12.43 -22.92
C ASP A 111 2.38 11.36 -22.08
N LEU A 112 2.26 11.44 -20.75
CA LEU A 112 2.97 10.52 -19.87
C LEU A 112 2.25 9.16 -19.75
N LYS A 113 2.76 8.17 -20.48
CA LYS A 113 2.33 6.76 -20.42
C LYS A 113 3.23 5.92 -19.46
N PRO A 114 2.70 4.86 -18.83
CA PRO A 114 1.29 4.52 -18.76
C PRO A 114 0.46 5.46 -17.87
N LYS A 115 -0.81 5.66 -18.25
CA LYS A 115 -1.88 6.24 -17.43
C LYS A 115 -2.39 5.19 -16.45
N ILE A 116 -2.45 5.55 -15.18
CA ILE A 116 -2.73 4.62 -14.10
C ILE A 116 -3.90 5.17 -13.30
N CYS A 117 -4.94 4.37 -13.11
CA CYS A 117 -6.05 4.69 -12.24
C CYS A 117 -6.08 3.79 -10.99
N ILE A 118 -6.56 4.35 -9.88
CA ILE A 118 -6.91 3.59 -8.68
C ILE A 118 -8.42 3.69 -8.47
N THR A 119 -9.06 2.56 -8.21
CA THR A 119 -10.40 2.50 -7.64
C THR A 119 -10.35 2.16 -6.16
N SER A 120 -11.18 2.81 -5.34
CA SER A 120 -11.26 2.56 -3.91
C SER A 120 -12.68 2.75 -3.40
N SER A 121 -13.06 1.98 -2.38
CA SER A 121 -14.32 2.15 -1.64
C SER A 121 -13.99 2.65 -0.24
N THR A 122 -14.50 3.81 0.16
CA THR A 122 -14.10 4.42 1.43
C THR A 122 -15.21 5.18 2.14
N SER A 123 -15.16 5.10 3.47
CA SER A 123 -16.00 5.89 4.39
C SER A 123 -15.19 6.88 5.22
N ALA A 124 -13.89 7.03 4.93
CA ALA A 124 -12.94 7.80 5.73
C ALA A 124 -13.09 9.31 5.56
N GLY A 125 -12.49 10.10 6.48
CA GLY A 125 -12.43 11.54 6.34
C GLY A 125 -11.23 12.03 5.52
N LEU A 126 -11.14 13.35 5.33
CA LEU A 126 -10.05 14.00 4.59
C LEU A 126 -8.67 13.71 5.18
N GLU A 127 -8.58 13.52 6.50
CA GLU A 127 -7.35 13.20 7.22
C GLU A 127 -6.68 11.91 6.75
N GLN A 128 -7.45 10.98 6.18
CA GLN A 128 -6.92 9.73 5.62
C GLN A 128 -6.87 9.79 4.09
N ILE A 129 -7.91 10.33 3.46
CA ILE A 129 -8.04 10.31 1.99
C ILE A 129 -7.04 11.25 1.31
N LEU A 130 -6.80 12.46 1.83
CA LEU A 130 -5.89 13.41 1.18
C LEU A 130 -4.44 12.91 1.14
N PRO A 131 -3.83 12.47 2.27
CA PRO A 131 -2.49 11.88 2.22
C PRO A 131 -2.40 10.72 1.24
N TRP A 132 -3.41 9.83 1.25
CA TRP A 132 -3.48 8.67 0.37
C TRP A 132 -3.53 9.06 -1.12
N ILE A 133 -4.39 10.00 -1.54
CA ILE A 133 -4.47 10.45 -2.94
C ILE A 133 -3.15 11.08 -3.38
N PHE A 134 -2.63 12.02 -2.59
CA PHE A 134 -1.48 12.81 -3.01
C PHE A 134 -0.19 11.98 -3.03
N TYR A 135 -0.02 11.03 -2.11
CA TYR A 135 1.08 10.06 -2.21
C TYR A 135 1.03 9.28 -3.52
N HIS A 136 -0.14 8.76 -3.89
CA HIS A 136 -0.29 8.00 -5.13
C HIS A 136 -0.08 8.86 -6.38
N LYS A 137 -0.50 10.14 -6.34
CA LYS A 137 -0.17 11.11 -7.40
C LYS A 137 1.34 11.35 -7.52
N VAL A 138 2.06 11.49 -6.41
CA VAL A 138 3.53 11.67 -6.42
C VAL A 138 4.25 10.51 -7.11
N ILE A 139 3.82 9.26 -6.87
CA ILE A 139 4.44 8.09 -7.50
C ILE A 139 3.96 7.80 -8.93
N GLY A 140 3.04 8.61 -9.48
CA GLY A 140 2.66 8.60 -10.89
C GLY A 140 1.24 8.16 -11.23
N VAL A 141 0.35 7.98 -10.24
CA VAL A 141 -1.08 7.70 -10.48
C VAL A 141 -1.79 8.96 -10.99
N THR A 142 -2.54 8.82 -12.08
CA THR A 142 -3.19 9.95 -12.74
C THR A 142 -4.62 10.13 -12.27
N ASN A 143 -5.40 9.03 -12.20
CA ASN A 143 -6.85 9.06 -12.03
C ASN A 143 -7.30 8.28 -10.80
N PHE A 144 -8.39 8.73 -10.16
CA PHE A 144 -8.98 8.08 -8.99
C PHE A 144 -10.48 7.95 -9.17
N PHE A 145 -11.01 6.74 -8.96
CA PHE A 145 -12.44 6.45 -8.89
C PHE A 145 -12.80 6.08 -7.46
N LEU A 146 -13.37 7.03 -6.71
CA LEU A 146 -13.64 6.88 -5.28
C LEU A 146 -15.12 6.65 -5.06
N PHE A 147 -15.47 5.45 -4.62
CA PHE A 147 -16.80 5.10 -4.17
C PHE A 147 -16.94 5.52 -2.71
N VAL A 148 -17.73 6.55 -2.46
CA VAL A 148 -17.77 7.25 -1.16
C VAL A 148 -19.06 6.97 -0.39
N GLU A 149 -18.90 6.72 0.90
CA GLU A 149 -19.99 6.60 1.88
C GLU A 149 -19.59 7.26 3.22
N GLY A 150 -20.49 7.34 4.20
CA GLY A 150 -20.16 7.87 5.53
C GLY A 150 -19.53 9.28 5.50
N LYS A 151 -18.39 9.46 6.18
CA LYS A 151 -17.68 10.77 6.24
C LYS A 151 -17.21 11.22 4.86
N ALA A 152 -16.77 10.28 4.01
CA ALA A 152 -16.27 10.57 2.67
C ALA A 152 -17.35 11.17 1.77
N ALA A 153 -18.61 10.79 1.99
CA ALA A 153 -19.76 11.30 1.22
C ALA A 153 -20.34 12.61 1.78
N SER A 154 -19.87 13.10 2.93
CA SER A 154 -20.41 14.33 3.52
C SER A 154 -20.13 15.55 2.62
N PRO A 155 -21.04 16.53 2.50
CA PRO A 155 -20.93 17.60 1.50
C PRO A 155 -19.60 18.38 1.55
N GLY A 156 -19.10 18.67 2.75
CA GLY A 156 -17.83 19.38 2.93
C GLY A 156 -16.61 18.56 2.51
N VAL A 157 -16.63 17.24 2.74
CA VAL A 157 -15.55 16.34 2.33
C VAL A 157 -15.59 16.11 0.82
N SER A 158 -16.77 15.78 0.29
CA SER A 158 -16.97 15.53 -1.14
C SER A 158 -16.54 16.73 -2.01
N LYS A 159 -16.94 17.96 -1.64
CA LYS A 159 -16.54 19.17 -2.38
C LYS A 159 -15.03 19.37 -2.42
N VAL A 160 -14.32 19.01 -1.34
CA VAL A 160 -12.85 19.04 -1.31
C VAL A 160 -12.27 17.99 -2.24
N LEU A 161 -12.77 16.75 -2.19
CA LEU A 161 -12.26 15.67 -3.03
C LEU A 161 -12.53 15.90 -4.53
N GLU A 162 -13.71 16.42 -4.89
CA GLU A 162 -14.09 16.79 -6.27
C GLU A 162 -13.23 17.92 -6.84
N SER A 163 -12.70 18.79 -5.99
CA SER A 163 -11.79 19.86 -6.43
C SER A 163 -10.41 19.36 -6.86
N ILE A 164 -10.08 18.09 -6.55
CA ILE A 164 -8.79 17.49 -6.92
C ILE A 164 -8.86 17.03 -8.38
N PRO A 165 -7.95 17.47 -9.26
CA PRO A 165 -7.94 17.05 -10.66
C PRO A 165 -7.87 15.53 -10.81
N ASN A 166 -8.65 15.00 -11.74
CA ASN A 166 -8.75 13.57 -12.09
C ASN A 166 -9.21 12.66 -10.92
N VAL A 167 -9.91 13.22 -9.93
CA VAL A 167 -10.62 12.46 -8.90
C VAL A 167 -12.10 12.50 -9.23
N LYS A 168 -12.68 11.33 -9.52
CA LYS A 168 -14.12 11.15 -9.74
C LYS A 168 -14.72 10.49 -8.50
N LEU A 169 -15.68 11.16 -7.88
CA LEU A 169 -16.47 10.58 -6.79
C LEU A 169 -17.69 9.85 -7.33
N ILE A 170 -18.01 8.73 -6.71
CA ILE A 170 -19.21 7.95 -6.96
C ILE A 170 -19.91 7.78 -5.62
N HIS A 171 -21.02 8.49 -5.47
CA HIS A 171 -21.82 8.43 -4.25
C HIS A 171 -22.69 7.18 -4.26
N ARG A 172 -22.84 6.55 -3.10
CA ARG A 172 -23.81 5.46 -2.91
C ARG A 172 -25.24 6.01 -2.91
N THR A 173 -25.83 6.14 -4.09
CA THR A 173 -27.24 6.53 -4.26
C THR A 173 -28.11 5.31 -4.56
N LYS A 174 -29.44 5.48 -4.49
CA LYS A 174 -30.37 4.39 -4.84
C LYS A 174 -30.23 3.96 -6.29
N GLU A 175 -29.99 4.91 -7.18
CA GLU A 175 -29.78 4.66 -8.60
C GLU A 175 -28.54 3.80 -8.83
N LEU A 176 -27.45 4.08 -8.10
CA LEU A 176 -26.25 3.24 -8.12
C LEU A 176 -26.55 1.82 -7.65
N GLU A 177 -27.28 1.67 -6.55
CA GLU A 177 -27.64 0.35 -6.03
C GLU A 177 -28.54 -0.43 -7.00
N GLU A 178 -29.47 0.24 -7.69
CA GLU A 178 -30.33 -0.36 -8.72
C GLU A 178 -29.54 -0.77 -9.98
N GLU A 179 -28.51 -0.01 -10.35
CA GLU A 179 -27.58 -0.37 -11.41
C GLU A 179 -26.74 -1.59 -11.01
N GLN A 180 -26.17 -1.57 -9.80
CA GLN A 180 -25.39 -2.67 -9.26
C GLN A 180 -26.22 -3.94 -9.07
N ALA A 181 -27.51 -3.84 -8.75
CA ALA A 181 -28.42 -4.98 -8.66
C ALA A 181 -28.59 -5.73 -9.99
N LYS A 182 -28.35 -5.07 -11.13
CA LYS A 182 -28.41 -5.65 -12.48
C LYS A 182 -27.05 -6.18 -12.96
N SER A 183 -26.00 -6.04 -12.15
CA SER A 183 -24.65 -6.49 -12.48
C SER A 183 -24.61 -8.00 -12.73
N ARG A 184 -23.80 -8.41 -13.72
CA ARG A 184 -23.47 -9.83 -13.95
C ARG A 184 -22.73 -10.46 -12.77
N ILE A 185 -22.11 -9.67 -11.88
CA ILE A 185 -21.40 -10.17 -10.70
C ILE A 185 -22.28 -11.07 -9.85
N TRP A 186 -23.59 -10.80 -9.78
CA TRP A 186 -24.54 -11.64 -9.03
C TRP A 186 -24.69 -13.06 -9.58
N ASN A 187 -24.25 -13.32 -10.80
CA ASN A 187 -24.25 -14.66 -11.42
C ASN A 187 -22.89 -15.37 -11.30
N GLU A 188 -21.90 -14.74 -10.66
CA GLU A 188 -20.55 -15.29 -10.54
C GLU A 188 -20.46 -16.35 -9.44
N THR A 189 -20.17 -17.59 -9.83
CA THR A 189 -20.08 -18.72 -8.89
C THR A 189 -18.96 -18.56 -7.87
N TRP A 190 -17.86 -17.90 -8.22
CA TRP A 190 -16.72 -17.66 -7.31
C TRP A 190 -17.04 -16.68 -6.17
N LEU A 191 -18.04 -15.79 -6.35
CA LEU A 191 -18.47 -14.84 -5.34
C LEU A 191 -19.74 -15.27 -4.59
N SER A 192 -20.44 -16.28 -5.12
CA SER A 192 -21.73 -16.77 -4.60
C SER A 192 -21.75 -17.03 -3.09
N SER A 193 -20.68 -17.61 -2.54
CA SER A 193 -20.60 -17.94 -1.12
C SER A 193 -20.50 -16.72 -0.20
N PHE A 194 -20.27 -15.52 -0.76
CA PHE A 194 -20.17 -14.26 -0.02
C PHE A 194 -21.46 -13.43 -0.11
N PHE A 195 -22.37 -13.77 -1.05
CA PHE A 195 -23.63 -13.05 -1.20
C PHE A 195 -24.49 -13.13 0.06
N TYR A 196 -25.17 -12.01 0.34
CA TYR A 196 -26.14 -11.87 1.42
C TYR A 196 -25.59 -12.17 2.83
N LYS A 197 -24.26 -12.22 2.98
CA LYS A 197 -23.59 -12.28 4.27
C LYS A 197 -23.20 -10.87 4.70
N PRO A 198 -23.34 -10.53 5.99
CA PRO A 198 -23.15 -9.16 6.46
C PRO A 198 -21.68 -8.76 6.57
N CYS A 199 -21.45 -7.47 6.80
CA CYS A 199 -20.17 -6.90 7.24
C CYS A 199 -19.02 -7.11 6.25
N ASN A 200 -17.98 -7.89 6.59
CA ASN A 200 -16.82 -8.06 5.70
C ASN A 200 -17.19 -8.76 4.39
N TYR A 201 -18.16 -9.67 4.42
CA TYR A 201 -18.64 -10.35 3.22
C TYR A 201 -19.39 -9.36 2.31
N GLU A 202 -20.29 -8.55 2.87
CA GLU A 202 -20.99 -7.49 2.15
C GLU A 202 -20.02 -6.47 1.54
N LEU A 203 -19.02 -6.03 2.32
CA LEU A 203 -17.99 -5.12 1.84
C LEU A 203 -17.22 -5.72 0.66
N PHE A 204 -16.86 -7.01 0.73
CA PHE A 204 -16.13 -7.69 -0.33
C PHE A 204 -16.94 -7.78 -1.65
N VAL A 205 -18.25 -8.04 -1.55
CA VAL A 205 -19.17 -8.02 -2.70
C VAL A 205 -19.30 -6.60 -3.25
N LYS A 206 -19.52 -5.61 -2.39
CA LYS A 206 -19.63 -4.19 -2.75
C LYS A 206 -18.38 -3.67 -3.46
N GLN A 207 -17.19 -3.99 -2.95
CA GLN A 207 -15.93 -3.66 -3.59
C GLN A 207 -15.82 -4.28 -4.99
N SER A 208 -16.28 -5.53 -5.15
CA SER A 208 -16.30 -6.20 -6.47
C SER A 208 -17.22 -5.48 -7.45
N LEU A 209 -18.43 -5.08 -7.02
CA LEU A 209 -19.37 -4.29 -7.84
C LEU A 209 -18.78 -2.94 -8.24
N ASN A 210 -18.18 -2.23 -7.29
CA ASN A 210 -17.51 -0.96 -7.53
C ASN A 210 -16.35 -1.10 -8.53
N MET A 211 -15.55 -2.17 -8.42
CA MET A 211 -14.47 -2.46 -9.36
C MET A 211 -14.98 -2.72 -10.77
N GLU A 212 -16.12 -3.40 -10.95
CA GLU A 212 -16.71 -3.59 -12.28
C GLU A 212 -17.07 -2.27 -12.94
N MET A 213 -17.73 -1.37 -12.22
CA MET A 213 -18.03 -0.03 -12.73
C MET A 213 -16.76 0.78 -13.01
N ALA A 214 -15.73 0.62 -12.16
CA ALA A 214 -14.45 1.28 -12.36
C ALA A 214 -13.71 0.80 -13.61
N ILE A 215 -13.89 -0.46 -14.03
CA ILE A 215 -13.36 -0.96 -15.32
C ILE A 215 -14.00 -0.16 -16.46
N THR A 216 -15.33 -0.04 -16.49
CA THR A 216 -16.03 0.74 -17.52
C THR A 216 -15.54 2.18 -17.58
N MET A 217 -15.43 2.84 -16.42
CA MET A 217 -14.91 4.22 -16.36
C MET A 217 -13.43 4.32 -16.79
N SER A 218 -12.64 3.27 -16.58
CA SER A 218 -11.23 3.22 -17.00
C SER A 218 -11.10 3.05 -18.51
N GLU A 219 -11.98 2.25 -19.12
CA GLU A 219 -12.07 2.12 -20.58
C GLU A 219 -12.50 3.44 -21.23
N GLU A 220 -13.54 4.09 -20.70
CA GLU A 220 -14.04 5.38 -21.19
C GLU A 220 -13.00 6.51 -21.12
N THR A 221 -12.07 6.42 -20.16
CA THR A 221 -11.03 7.44 -19.95
C THR A 221 -9.66 7.07 -20.52
N ASP A 222 -9.57 5.99 -21.31
CA ASP A 222 -8.33 5.51 -21.94
C ASP A 222 -7.19 5.31 -20.91
N MET A 223 -7.49 4.64 -19.80
CA MET A 223 -6.48 4.25 -18.81
C MET A 223 -5.71 3.01 -19.29
N ASP A 224 -4.41 2.91 -19.00
CA ASP A 224 -3.61 1.74 -19.36
C ASP A 224 -3.63 0.68 -18.25
N TRP A 225 -3.65 1.11 -16.98
CA TRP A 225 -3.65 0.24 -15.80
C TRP A 225 -4.68 0.65 -14.76
N ILE A 226 -5.32 -0.35 -14.13
CA ILE A 226 -6.24 -0.19 -13.01
C ILE A 226 -5.77 -0.97 -11.78
N LEU A 227 -5.89 -0.35 -10.59
CA LEU A 227 -5.65 -0.97 -9.28
C LEU A 227 -6.85 -0.78 -8.38
N HIS A 228 -7.16 -1.78 -7.54
CA HIS A 228 -8.01 -1.58 -6.37
C HIS A 228 -7.12 -1.49 -5.13
N LEU A 229 -7.29 -0.42 -4.35
CA LEU A 229 -6.54 -0.18 -3.11
C LEU A 229 -7.47 0.35 -2.02
N ASP A 230 -7.34 -0.18 -0.82
CA ASP A 230 -8.03 0.34 0.35
C ASP A 230 -7.32 1.63 0.85
N THR A 231 -8.05 2.53 1.53
CA THR A 231 -7.49 3.83 1.94
C THR A 231 -6.48 3.73 3.09
N ASP A 232 -6.17 2.54 3.57
CA ASP A 232 -5.08 2.19 4.50
C ASP A 232 -3.92 1.48 3.78
N GLU A 233 -3.90 1.46 2.44
CA GLU A 233 -2.88 0.79 1.64
C GLU A 233 -2.11 1.76 0.75
N LEU A 234 -0.78 1.63 0.71
CA LEU A 234 0.09 2.41 -0.16
C LEU A 234 0.91 1.52 -1.07
N ILE A 235 1.03 1.85 -2.36
CA ILE A 235 2.00 1.17 -3.23
C ILE A 235 3.43 1.60 -2.86
N HIS A 236 4.31 0.63 -2.69
CA HIS A 236 5.74 0.81 -2.51
C HIS A 236 6.46 0.35 -3.79
N PRO A 237 6.73 1.25 -4.76
CA PRO A 237 7.39 0.91 -6.03
C PRO A 237 8.91 0.83 -5.87
N ALA A 238 9.37 0.09 -4.85
CA ALA A 238 10.79 -0.22 -4.69
C ALA A 238 11.35 -0.93 -5.93
N GLY A 239 12.65 -0.75 -6.16
CA GLY A 239 13.35 -1.24 -7.34
C GLY A 239 13.39 -0.26 -8.52
N THR A 240 12.75 0.90 -8.39
CA THR A 240 12.83 1.98 -9.39
C THR A 240 13.75 3.11 -8.92
N ARG A 241 14.52 3.70 -9.85
CA ARG A 241 15.47 4.79 -9.53
C ARG A 241 14.78 6.02 -8.98
N GLU A 242 13.54 6.27 -9.41
CA GLU A 242 12.78 7.48 -9.09
C GLU A 242 11.62 7.23 -8.12
N TYR A 243 11.53 6.04 -7.52
CA TYR A 243 10.39 5.65 -6.67
C TYR A 243 9.05 5.86 -7.39
N SER A 244 8.96 5.37 -8.63
CA SER A 244 7.86 5.63 -9.55
C SER A 244 7.12 4.36 -9.93
N LEU A 245 5.81 4.34 -9.65
CA LEU A 245 4.93 3.27 -10.10
C LEU A 245 4.80 3.27 -11.63
N ARG A 246 4.83 4.45 -12.26
CA ARG A 246 4.80 4.56 -13.73
C ARG A 246 6.00 3.90 -14.37
N GLN A 247 7.21 4.19 -13.87
CA GLN A 247 8.43 3.54 -14.36
C GLN A 247 8.35 2.02 -14.17
N LEU A 248 7.87 1.57 -13.00
CA LEU A 248 7.71 0.15 -12.71
C LEU A 248 6.77 -0.53 -13.72
N LEU A 249 5.58 0.03 -13.95
CA LEU A 249 4.58 -0.55 -14.87
C LEU A 249 4.96 -0.40 -16.35
N SER A 250 5.76 0.61 -16.70
CA SER A 250 6.30 0.75 -18.07
C SER A 250 7.28 -0.37 -18.43
N GLY A 251 7.98 -0.93 -17.45
CA GLY A 251 8.91 -2.05 -17.65
C GLY A 251 8.23 -3.42 -17.74
N VAL A 252 6.90 -3.48 -17.55
CA VAL A 252 6.14 -4.73 -17.63
C VAL A 252 5.89 -5.09 -19.09
N SER A 253 6.28 -6.31 -19.47
CA SER A 253 6.10 -6.85 -20.81
C SER A 253 4.64 -6.77 -21.29
N GLU A 254 4.44 -6.52 -22.59
CA GLU A 254 3.12 -6.34 -23.19
C GLU A 254 2.21 -7.57 -23.06
N ASN A 255 2.79 -8.77 -23.01
CA ASN A 255 2.05 -10.03 -22.85
C ASN A 255 1.56 -10.29 -21.41
N VAL A 256 1.96 -9.47 -20.43
CA VAL A 256 1.52 -9.60 -19.03
C VAL A 256 0.23 -8.80 -18.84
N ASP A 257 -0.82 -9.48 -18.39
CA ASP A 257 -2.14 -8.90 -18.18
C ASP A 257 -2.28 -8.28 -16.79
N THR A 258 -1.72 -8.94 -15.78
CA THR A 258 -1.83 -8.55 -14.37
C THR A 258 -0.49 -8.64 -13.67
N VAL A 259 -0.25 -7.71 -12.74
CA VAL A 259 0.93 -7.72 -11.88
C VAL A 259 0.53 -7.70 -10.41
N VAL A 260 1.10 -8.60 -9.62
CA VAL A 260 0.84 -8.74 -8.19
C VAL A 260 1.92 -8.01 -7.40
N PHE A 261 1.47 -7.21 -6.44
CA PHE A 261 2.26 -6.57 -5.40
C PHE A 261 2.04 -7.34 -4.09
N PRO A 262 3.00 -8.15 -3.63
CA PRO A 262 2.92 -8.78 -2.32
C PRO A 262 2.77 -7.74 -1.22
N ASN A 263 1.97 -8.01 -0.19
CA ASN A 263 1.73 -7.03 0.87
C ASN A 263 2.74 -7.14 2.02
N TYR A 264 3.19 -5.99 2.51
CA TYR A 264 3.91 -5.86 3.77
C TYR A 264 2.97 -5.24 4.81
N GLU A 265 2.79 -5.92 5.94
CA GLU A 265 1.86 -5.51 7.00
C GLU A 265 2.56 -4.62 8.01
N SER A 266 1.95 -3.49 8.36
CA SER A 266 2.48 -2.58 9.37
C SER A 266 2.71 -3.28 10.71
N SER A 267 3.86 -3.01 11.30
CA SER A 267 4.25 -3.52 12.62
C SER A 267 4.45 -2.32 13.55
N VAL A 268 3.39 -1.91 14.23
CA VAL A 268 3.40 -0.69 15.06
C VAL A 268 4.20 -0.90 16.35
N GLU A 269 4.97 0.11 16.74
CA GLU A 269 5.84 0.07 17.93
C GLU A 269 5.21 0.79 19.14
N ARG A 270 4.09 1.49 18.92
CA ARG A 270 3.33 2.26 19.92
C ARG A 270 1.82 2.04 19.72
N ASP A 271 1.04 2.36 20.74
CA ASP A 271 -0.42 2.25 20.75
C ASP A 271 -1.16 3.59 20.53
N ASP A 272 -0.43 4.70 20.51
CA ASP A 272 -0.97 6.06 20.47
C ASP A 272 -0.95 6.71 19.07
N ILE A 273 -0.68 5.92 18.02
CA ILE A 273 -0.57 6.36 16.62
C ILE A 273 -1.82 7.13 16.17
N LYS A 274 -1.63 8.29 15.55
CA LYS A 274 -2.71 9.15 15.01
C LYS A 274 -2.68 9.24 13.49
N GLU A 275 -1.49 9.28 12.90
CA GLU A 275 -1.23 9.49 11.48
C GLU A 275 -0.33 8.37 10.92
N PRO A 276 -0.90 7.21 10.55
CA PRO A 276 -0.15 5.99 10.25
C PRO A 276 0.92 6.18 9.18
N PHE A 277 0.59 6.87 8.08
CA PHE A 277 1.51 7.10 6.96
C PHE A 277 2.70 7.99 7.30
N SER A 278 2.63 8.77 8.39
CA SER A 278 3.71 9.66 8.85
C SER A 278 4.42 9.14 10.10
N GLU A 279 3.85 8.16 10.81
CA GLU A 279 4.38 7.67 12.08
C GLU A 279 4.89 6.22 12.03
N VAL A 280 4.38 5.39 11.11
CA VAL A 280 4.70 3.96 11.04
C VAL A 280 5.69 3.69 9.91
N SER A 281 6.87 3.20 10.26
CA SER A 281 7.93 2.83 9.30
C SER A 281 8.23 1.34 9.26
N MET A 282 7.89 0.57 10.30
CA MET A 282 8.25 -0.84 10.39
C MET A 282 7.16 -1.72 9.78
N PHE A 283 7.55 -2.65 8.91
CA PHE A 283 6.65 -3.58 8.25
C PHE A 283 7.18 -5.00 8.32
N LYS A 284 6.27 -5.97 8.42
CA LYS A 284 6.55 -7.40 8.26
C LYS A 284 6.41 -7.77 6.79
N LYS A 285 7.50 -8.28 6.19
CA LYS A 285 7.54 -8.63 4.76
C LYS A 285 6.66 -9.81 4.44
N ASN A 286 6.11 -9.81 3.23
CA ASN A 286 5.44 -10.96 2.65
C ASN A 286 6.39 -12.15 2.55
N PHE A 287 5.89 -13.36 2.77
CA PHE A 287 6.67 -14.58 2.64
C PHE A 287 7.17 -14.82 1.20
N ASP A 288 6.52 -14.25 0.19
CA ASP A 288 7.00 -14.25 -1.20
C ASP A 288 8.34 -13.52 -1.36
N HIS A 289 8.63 -12.55 -0.48
CA HIS A 289 9.86 -11.75 -0.48
C HIS A 289 10.87 -12.22 0.56
N LEU A 290 10.73 -13.47 1.03
CA LEU A 290 11.59 -14.12 2.01
C LEU A 290 12.09 -15.46 1.48
N MET A 291 13.32 -15.82 1.86
CA MET A 291 13.79 -17.19 1.67
C MET A 291 12.95 -18.14 2.53
N LYS A 292 12.65 -19.35 2.01
CA LYS A 292 11.81 -20.34 2.68
C LYS A 292 12.34 -20.67 4.08
N GLU A 293 13.65 -20.83 4.22
CA GLU A 293 14.32 -21.14 5.48
C GLU A 293 14.15 -20.00 6.51
N THR A 294 14.20 -18.75 6.04
CA THR A 294 13.99 -17.57 6.88
C THR A 294 12.53 -17.50 7.34
N TYR A 295 11.59 -17.73 6.44
CA TYR A 295 10.16 -17.74 6.75
C TYR A 295 9.80 -18.85 7.75
N PHE A 296 10.07 -20.12 7.42
CA PHE A 296 9.70 -21.24 8.28
C PHE A 296 10.48 -21.27 9.60
N GLY A 297 11.77 -20.92 9.57
CA GLY A 297 12.63 -20.92 10.76
C GLY A 297 12.24 -19.88 11.82
N ASN A 298 11.47 -18.85 11.46
CA ASN A 298 11.04 -17.80 12.37
C ASN A 298 9.51 -17.66 12.45
N TYR A 299 8.74 -18.58 11.85
CA TYR A 299 7.28 -18.47 11.71
C TYR A 299 6.61 -18.20 13.07
N LYS A 300 6.87 -19.06 14.06
CA LYS A 300 6.29 -18.95 15.41
C LYS A 300 6.54 -17.60 16.08
N GLU A 301 7.73 -17.05 15.93
CA GLU A 301 8.09 -15.76 16.53
C GLU A 301 7.47 -14.59 15.76
N SER A 302 7.41 -14.69 14.44
CA SER A 302 6.84 -13.66 13.57
C SER A 302 5.31 -13.56 13.61
N THR A 303 4.62 -14.66 13.98
CA THR A 303 3.16 -14.67 14.13
C THR A 303 2.71 -14.22 15.50
N ARG A 304 3.56 -14.32 16.55
CA ARG A 304 3.22 -13.94 17.93
C ARG A 304 1.92 -14.56 18.44
N GLY A 305 1.66 -15.81 18.06
CA GLY A 305 0.44 -16.53 18.43
C GLY A 305 -0.77 -16.25 17.54
N ASN A 306 -0.66 -15.34 16.56
CA ASN A 306 -1.68 -15.18 15.52
C ASN A 306 -1.77 -16.47 14.67
N PRO A 307 -2.99 -16.95 14.36
CA PRO A 307 -3.19 -18.17 13.56
C PRO A 307 -2.57 -18.09 12.17
N ASN A 308 -2.56 -16.88 11.58
CA ASN A 308 -1.97 -16.60 10.28
C ASN A 308 -0.65 -15.87 10.41
N TYR A 309 0.15 -15.87 9.34
CA TYR A 309 1.40 -15.11 9.32
C TYR A 309 1.17 -13.59 9.49
N PHE A 310 0.14 -13.04 8.85
CA PHE A 310 -0.32 -11.66 8.99
C PHE A 310 -1.59 -11.59 9.83
N LEU A 311 -1.84 -10.46 10.47
CA LEU A 311 -3.12 -10.18 11.16
C LEU A 311 -4.27 -10.22 10.16
N THR A 312 -4.01 -9.69 8.96
CA THR A 312 -4.99 -9.60 7.89
C THR A 312 -4.67 -10.55 6.72
N TYR A 313 -4.92 -10.11 5.48
CA TYR A 313 -4.66 -10.92 4.29
C TYR A 313 -3.16 -10.95 3.96
N GLY A 314 -2.73 -12.02 3.27
CA GLY A 314 -1.32 -12.18 2.83
C GLY A 314 -1.16 -12.36 1.32
N ASN A 315 -2.24 -12.25 0.56
CA ASN A 315 -2.24 -12.45 -0.89
C ASN A 315 -1.86 -11.18 -1.68
N GLY A 316 -1.54 -10.05 -1.06
CA GLY A 316 -1.21 -8.81 -1.79
C GLY A 316 -2.37 -8.22 -2.59
N LYS A 317 -2.08 -7.19 -3.39
CA LYS A 317 -3.01 -6.59 -4.37
C LYS A 317 -2.41 -6.71 -5.77
N SER A 318 -3.21 -6.44 -6.79
CA SER A 318 -2.73 -6.46 -8.17
C SER A 318 -3.17 -5.25 -8.98
N ALA A 319 -2.34 -4.87 -9.95
CA ALA A 319 -2.76 -4.03 -11.06
C ALA A 319 -3.12 -4.92 -12.26
N ALA A 320 -4.05 -4.46 -13.09
CA ALA A 320 -4.38 -5.08 -14.36
C ALA A 320 -4.31 -4.08 -15.50
N ARG A 321 -3.91 -4.54 -16.69
CA ARG A 321 -4.11 -3.76 -17.91
C ARG A 321 -5.60 -3.61 -18.18
N VAL A 322 -6.03 -2.41 -18.50
CA VAL A 322 -7.40 -2.15 -18.94
C VAL A 322 -7.53 -2.69 -20.35
N GLN A 323 -8.42 -3.67 -20.52
CA GLN A 323 -8.60 -4.38 -21.78
C GLN A 323 -10.00 -4.99 -21.85
N PRO A 324 -10.51 -5.31 -23.06
CA PRO A 324 -11.81 -5.91 -23.22
C PRO A 324 -11.98 -7.17 -22.35
N HIS A 325 -13.17 -7.30 -21.77
CA HIS A 325 -13.56 -8.43 -20.92
C HIS A 325 -12.78 -8.55 -19.60
N LEU A 326 -12.03 -7.52 -19.19
CA LEU A 326 -11.49 -7.42 -17.85
C LEU A 326 -12.63 -7.51 -16.82
N ARG A 327 -12.36 -8.16 -15.69
CA ARG A 327 -13.30 -8.31 -14.60
C ARG A 327 -12.63 -8.31 -13.24
N PRO A 328 -13.33 -7.93 -12.16
CA PRO A 328 -12.85 -8.15 -10.82
C PRO A 328 -12.80 -9.65 -10.48
N ASN A 329 -11.91 -10.01 -9.56
CA ASN A 329 -11.83 -11.34 -8.95
C ASN A 329 -11.67 -11.20 -7.44
N GLY A 330 -12.61 -10.47 -6.84
CA GLY A 330 -12.51 -9.93 -5.49
C GLY A 330 -11.62 -8.69 -5.42
N ALA A 331 -11.61 -8.03 -4.26
CA ALA A 331 -10.91 -6.77 -4.03
C ALA A 331 -9.38 -6.80 -4.23
N HIS A 332 -8.78 -7.99 -4.41
CA HIS A 332 -7.33 -8.19 -4.39
C HIS A 332 -6.77 -8.65 -5.75
N ARG A 333 -7.64 -9.08 -6.68
CA ARG A 333 -7.25 -9.69 -7.96
C ARG A 333 -8.17 -9.30 -9.10
N TRP A 334 -7.65 -9.48 -10.31
CA TRP A 334 -8.38 -9.28 -11.56
C TRP A 334 -8.43 -10.59 -12.34
N HIS A 335 -9.39 -10.69 -13.25
CA HIS A 335 -9.50 -11.80 -14.19
C HIS A 335 -10.03 -11.32 -15.55
N ASN A 336 -10.18 -12.22 -16.50
CA ASN A 336 -10.78 -11.90 -17.79
C ASN A 336 -11.82 -12.98 -18.17
N TYR A 337 -12.93 -12.60 -18.78
CA TYR A 337 -13.98 -13.56 -19.17
C TYR A 337 -13.61 -14.44 -20.36
N MET A 338 -12.70 -13.99 -21.22
CA MET A 338 -12.38 -14.64 -22.49
C MET A 338 -11.04 -15.38 -22.48
N LYS A 339 -10.18 -15.12 -21.49
CA LYS A 339 -8.87 -15.76 -21.36
C LYS A 339 -8.41 -15.88 -19.92
N THR A 340 -7.50 -16.81 -19.66
CA THR A 340 -6.74 -16.82 -18.41
C THR A 340 -5.67 -15.72 -18.47
N PRO A 341 -5.67 -14.72 -17.56
CA PRO A 341 -4.68 -13.66 -17.58
C PRO A 341 -3.26 -14.20 -17.32
N VAL A 342 -2.28 -13.61 -18.00
CA VAL A 342 -0.86 -13.81 -17.66
C VAL A 342 -0.52 -12.94 -16.45
N GLU A 343 -0.38 -13.58 -15.29
CA GLU A 343 -0.05 -12.91 -14.02
C GLU A 343 1.45 -13.03 -13.69
N VAL A 344 2.06 -11.92 -13.32
CA VAL A 344 3.44 -11.86 -12.81
C VAL A 344 3.46 -11.23 -11.42
N LYS A 345 4.36 -11.68 -10.55
CA LYS A 345 4.56 -11.10 -9.21
C LYS A 345 5.82 -10.24 -9.21
N PHE A 346 5.76 -9.06 -8.63
CA PHE A 346 6.95 -8.25 -8.41
C PHE A 346 7.76 -8.79 -7.23
N ASP A 347 9.09 -8.74 -7.34
CA ASP A 347 10.03 -9.21 -6.30
C ASP A 347 10.45 -8.10 -5.32
N GLU A 348 10.40 -6.84 -5.74
CA GLU A 348 10.85 -5.69 -4.95
C GLU A 348 9.71 -4.72 -4.60
N ALA A 349 8.73 -4.57 -5.49
CA ALA A 349 7.58 -3.71 -5.25
C ALA A 349 6.51 -4.41 -4.38
N ALA A 350 5.86 -3.65 -3.52
CA ALA A 350 4.91 -4.19 -2.54
C ALA A 350 3.72 -3.25 -2.33
N VAL A 351 2.67 -3.78 -1.68
CA VAL A 351 1.63 -2.95 -1.05
C VAL A 351 1.93 -2.85 0.43
N LEU A 352 2.05 -1.65 0.97
CA LEU A 352 2.17 -1.39 2.40
C LEU A 352 0.77 -1.31 2.99
N HIS A 353 0.40 -2.27 3.82
CA HIS A 353 -0.93 -2.34 4.44
C HIS A 353 -0.85 -1.83 5.89
N TYR A 354 -1.42 -0.65 6.14
CA TYR A 354 -1.42 0.05 7.45
C TYR A 354 -2.57 -0.42 8.34
N THR A 355 -2.76 -1.73 8.41
CA THR A 355 -3.89 -2.34 9.11
C THR A 355 -3.72 -2.28 10.63
N TYR A 356 -4.82 -1.99 11.33
CA TYR A 356 -4.86 -1.90 12.79
C TYR A 356 -3.77 -0.98 13.39
N THR A 357 -3.38 0.05 12.66
CA THR A 357 -2.30 0.95 13.10
C THR A 357 -2.73 1.89 14.20
N LYS A 358 -4.03 2.21 14.30
CA LYS A 358 -4.59 3.01 15.38
C LYS A 358 -5.38 2.12 16.33
N PHE A 359 -5.36 2.46 17.62
CA PHE A 359 -6.24 1.83 18.60
C PHE A 359 -7.73 1.96 18.22
N SER A 360 -8.11 3.10 17.63
CA SER A 360 -9.48 3.35 17.13
C SER A 360 -9.90 2.45 15.96
N ASP A 361 -8.97 1.73 15.32
CA ASP A 361 -9.31 0.83 14.22
C ASP A 361 -10.14 -0.36 14.71
N LEU A 362 -9.96 -0.77 15.98
CA LEU A 362 -10.76 -1.82 16.62
C LEU A 362 -12.25 -1.43 16.69
N THR A 363 -12.54 -0.21 17.14
CA THR A 363 -13.92 0.28 17.32
C THR A 363 -14.56 0.69 15.99
N SER A 364 -13.79 1.29 15.08
CA SER A 364 -14.32 1.69 13.75
C SER A 364 -14.87 0.51 12.93
N ARG A 365 -14.31 -0.69 13.12
CA ARG A 365 -14.78 -1.92 12.47
C ARG A 365 -16.05 -2.46 13.14
N ARG A 366 -16.15 -2.35 14.46
CA ARG A 366 -17.36 -2.68 15.22
C ARG A 366 -18.54 -1.85 14.76
N ASP A 367 -18.37 -0.53 14.68
CA ASP A 367 -19.48 0.41 14.42
C ASP A 367 -20.10 0.26 13.02
N ARG A 368 -19.41 -0.43 12.10
CA ARG A 368 -19.87 -0.72 10.74
C ARG A 368 -20.59 -2.07 10.59
N CYS A 369 -20.67 -2.85 11.67
CA CYS A 369 -21.13 -4.24 11.60
C CYS A 369 -22.17 -4.53 12.69
N GLY A 370 -23.40 -4.87 12.27
CA GLY A 370 -24.51 -5.21 13.17
C GLY A 370 -24.48 -6.65 13.71
N CYS A 371 -23.33 -7.32 13.69
CA CYS A 371 -23.24 -8.71 14.15
C CYS A 371 -23.19 -8.82 15.67
N LYS A 372 -23.76 -9.90 16.19
CA LYS A 372 -23.65 -10.22 17.61
C LYS A 372 -22.23 -10.72 17.94
N PRO A 373 -21.64 -10.29 19.07
CA PRO A 373 -20.25 -10.57 19.40
C PRO A 373 -20.07 -11.95 20.07
N THR A 374 -20.58 -13.01 19.43
CA THR A 374 -20.41 -14.41 19.88
C THR A 374 -19.48 -15.16 18.91
N LYS A 375 -18.72 -16.15 19.40
CA LYS A 375 -17.71 -16.87 18.60
C LYS A 375 -18.29 -17.54 17.35
N GLU A 376 -19.55 -17.96 17.42
CA GLU A 376 -20.28 -18.64 16.36
C GLU A 376 -20.84 -17.65 15.34
N GLU A 377 -21.40 -16.53 15.80
CA GLU A 377 -22.05 -15.56 14.92
C GLU A 377 -21.04 -14.73 14.14
N VAL A 378 -19.92 -14.33 14.74
CA VAL A 378 -18.88 -13.56 14.04
C VAL A 378 -18.25 -14.31 12.88
N LYS A 379 -18.31 -15.66 12.86
CA LYS A 379 -17.85 -16.47 11.70
C LYS A 379 -18.65 -16.17 10.44
N ARG A 380 -19.93 -15.81 10.58
CA ARG A 380 -20.81 -15.41 9.47
C ARG A 380 -20.54 -13.99 8.97
N CYS A 381 -19.80 -13.19 9.73
CA CYS A 381 -19.59 -11.77 9.48
C CYS A 381 -18.16 -11.41 9.07
N PHE A 382 -17.17 -12.20 9.53
CA PHE A 382 -15.75 -11.96 9.28
C PHE A 382 -15.05 -13.21 8.73
N MET A 383 -14.25 -13.01 7.69
CA MET A 383 -13.47 -14.07 7.04
C MET A 383 -12.27 -14.47 7.90
N LEU A 384 -11.60 -13.49 8.52
CA LEU A 384 -10.34 -13.69 9.23
C LEU A 384 -10.57 -13.86 10.73
N GLU A 385 -9.76 -14.71 11.35
CA GLU A 385 -9.86 -15.00 12.79
C GLU A 385 -9.48 -13.80 13.65
N PHE A 386 -8.46 -13.03 13.23
CA PHE A 386 -8.08 -11.81 13.92
C PHE A 386 -9.22 -10.77 13.93
N ASP A 387 -9.89 -10.57 12.79
CA ASP A 387 -11.03 -9.64 12.68
C ASP A 387 -12.18 -10.05 13.61
N ARG A 388 -12.42 -11.35 13.78
CA ARG A 388 -13.41 -11.88 14.73
C ARG A 388 -13.03 -11.54 16.17
N ALA A 389 -11.77 -11.77 16.55
CA ALA A 389 -11.28 -11.47 17.89
C ALA A 389 -11.32 -9.96 18.17
N ALA A 390 -10.87 -9.15 17.22
CA ALA A 390 -10.92 -7.69 17.27
C ALA A 390 -12.36 -7.16 17.42
N PHE A 391 -13.32 -7.75 16.71
CA PHE A 391 -14.73 -7.38 16.83
C PHE A 391 -15.30 -7.74 18.21
N ILE A 392 -15.00 -8.95 18.72
CA ILE A 392 -15.49 -9.39 20.03
C ILE A 392 -14.93 -8.50 21.14
N ILE A 393 -13.61 -8.26 21.17
CA ILE A 393 -13.00 -7.44 22.23
C ILE A 393 -13.55 -6.01 22.19
N ALA A 394 -13.70 -5.41 20.99
CA ALA A 394 -14.25 -4.07 20.85
C ALA A 394 -15.72 -3.94 21.25
N SER A 395 -16.46 -5.06 21.25
CA SER A 395 -17.90 -5.10 21.55
C SER A 395 -18.21 -5.48 22.99
N THR A 396 -17.31 -6.16 23.69
CA THR A 396 -17.61 -6.82 24.98
C THR A 396 -16.74 -6.34 26.13
N ALA A 397 -15.55 -5.83 25.85
CA ALA A 397 -14.59 -5.43 26.88
C ALA A 397 -14.65 -3.93 27.18
N THR A 398 -14.11 -3.56 28.34
CA THR A 398 -13.86 -2.16 28.68
C THR A 398 -12.74 -1.58 27.81
N GLU A 399 -12.61 -0.25 27.79
CA GLU A 399 -11.55 0.42 27.01
C GLU A 399 -10.14 0.01 27.47
N GLU A 400 -9.93 -0.16 28.78
CA GLU A 400 -8.64 -0.59 29.35
C GLU A 400 -8.30 -2.03 28.94
N GLU A 401 -9.25 -2.95 29.04
CA GLU A 401 -9.07 -4.34 28.61
C GLU A 401 -8.81 -4.43 27.09
N MET A 402 -9.55 -3.65 26.30
CA MET A 402 -9.34 -3.55 24.85
C MET A 402 -7.95 -2.99 24.52
N LEU A 403 -7.48 -1.98 25.26
CA LEU A 403 -6.14 -1.41 25.09
C LEU A 403 -5.04 -2.43 25.43
N ASN A 404 -5.21 -3.17 26.52
CA ASN A 404 -4.27 -4.23 26.88
C ASN A 404 -4.24 -5.33 25.80
N TRP A 405 -5.41 -5.74 25.30
CA TRP A 405 -5.51 -6.69 24.19
C TRP A 405 -4.80 -6.18 22.93
N TYR A 406 -4.99 -4.91 22.57
CA TYR A 406 -4.34 -4.27 21.43
C TYR A 406 -2.81 -4.26 21.57
N ARG A 407 -2.29 -3.91 22.76
CA ARG A 407 -0.85 -3.94 23.05
C ARG A 407 -0.25 -5.34 22.90
N GLU A 408 -0.98 -6.35 23.38
CA GLU A 408 -0.54 -7.74 23.33
C GLU A 408 -0.51 -8.31 21.90
N HIS A 409 -1.55 -8.01 21.10
CA HIS A 409 -1.77 -8.69 19.82
C HIS A 409 -1.28 -7.89 18.60
N VAL A 410 -1.23 -6.56 18.69
CA VAL A 410 -0.88 -5.69 17.55
C VAL A 410 0.46 -4.98 17.77
N VAL A 411 0.67 -4.38 18.94
CA VAL A 411 1.85 -3.55 19.20
C VAL A 411 3.09 -4.41 19.41
N TRP A 412 4.17 -4.11 18.71
CA TRP A 412 5.47 -4.75 18.87
C TRP A 412 6.23 -4.09 20.02
N THR A 413 6.06 -4.62 21.22
CA THR A 413 6.67 -4.10 22.46
C THR A 413 8.06 -4.71 22.75
N ASP A 414 8.30 -5.96 22.34
CA ASP A 414 9.58 -6.64 22.52
C ASP A 414 10.64 -6.14 21.53
N LYS A 415 11.55 -5.29 22.02
CA LYS A 415 12.62 -4.69 21.21
C LYS A 415 13.69 -5.69 20.78
N GLU A 416 13.94 -6.73 21.56
CA GLU A 416 14.97 -7.73 21.21
C GLU A 416 14.45 -8.66 20.11
N LEU A 417 13.18 -9.06 20.18
CA LEU A 417 12.53 -9.78 19.10
C LEU A 417 12.49 -8.95 17.81
N GLN A 418 12.15 -7.67 17.88
CA GLN A 418 12.17 -6.77 16.72
C GLN A 418 13.55 -6.72 16.07
N LYS A 419 14.61 -6.47 16.86
CA LYS A 419 16.00 -6.47 16.36
C LYS A 419 16.37 -7.81 15.74
N LYS A 420 15.97 -8.94 16.34
CA LYS A 420 16.20 -10.28 15.80
C LYS A 420 15.55 -10.43 14.43
N LEU A 421 14.26 -10.15 14.31
CA LEU A 421 13.51 -10.30 13.05
C LEU A 421 13.97 -9.31 11.97
N MET A 422 14.38 -8.10 12.36
CA MET A 422 15.03 -7.14 11.44
C MET A 422 16.35 -7.67 10.89
N LYS A 423 17.23 -8.21 11.75
CA LYS A 423 18.49 -8.83 11.32
C LYS A 423 18.26 -10.02 10.38
N LYS A 424 17.13 -10.72 10.51
CA LYS A 424 16.71 -11.81 9.63
C LYS A 424 16.00 -11.33 8.36
N GLY A 425 15.73 -10.02 8.22
CA GLY A 425 15.04 -9.45 7.06
C GLY A 425 13.53 -9.69 7.03
N ILE A 426 12.93 -10.19 8.10
CA ILE A 426 11.47 -10.40 8.22
C ILE A 426 10.75 -9.08 8.48
N LEU A 427 11.32 -8.28 9.39
CA LEU A 427 10.90 -6.90 9.62
C LEU A 427 11.81 -5.97 8.84
N ILE A 428 11.25 -4.94 8.23
CA ILE A 428 11.96 -3.92 7.47
C ILE A 428 11.45 -2.53 7.83
N ARG A 429 12.33 -1.53 7.76
CA ARG A 429 11.92 -0.12 7.87
C ARG A 429 11.83 0.53 6.50
N ILE A 430 10.69 1.13 6.21
CA ILE A 430 10.39 1.82 4.95
C ILE A 430 9.97 3.25 5.31
N TYR A 431 10.80 4.22 4.93
CA TYR A 431 10.61 5.63 5.28
C TYR A 431 10.10 6.49 4.13
N ALA A 432 10.12 5.99 2.89
CA ALA A 432 9.76 6.76 1.71
C ALA A 432 8.34 7.38 1.80
N PRO A 433 7.29 6.66 2.24
CA PRO A 433 5.98 7.27 2.48
C PRO A 433 6.04 8.42 3.48
N MET A 434 6.71 8.25 4.63
CA MET A 434 6.81 9.29 5.65
C MET A 434 7.45 10.57 5.10
N VAL A 435 8.55 10.44 4.34
CA VAL A 435 9.24 11.58 3.74
C VAL A 435 8.35 12.30 2.72
N ILE A 436 7.63 11.55 1.88
CA ILE A 436 6.68 12.12 0.91
C ILE A 436 5.54 12.86 1.63
N MET A 437 4.92 12.23 2.63
CA MET A 437 3.82 12.82 3.39
C MET A 437 4.26 14.08 4.15
N GLN A 438 5.44 14.06 4.75
CA GLN A 438 6.01 15.21 5.44
C GLN A 438 6.25 16.36 4.46
N GLY A 439 6.86 16.09 3.31
CA GLY A 439 7.05 17.10 2.27
C GLY A 439 5.73 17.73 1.84
N LEU A 440 4.71 16.92 1.50
CA LEU A 440 3.38 17.39 1.09
C LEU A 440 2.72 18.29 2.14
N ARG A 441 2.92 17.95 3.42
CA ARG A 441 2.40 18.73 4.54
C ARG A 441 3.13 20.06 4.72
N GLU A 442 4.46 20.04 4.72
CA GLU A 442 5.31 21.23 4.91
C GLU A 442 5.13 22.25 3.78
N ALA A 443 4.88 21.78 2.56
CA ALA A 443 4.51 22.63 1.43
C ALA A 443 3.08 23.17 1.48
N GLY A 444 2.29 22.78 2.48
CA GLY A 444 0.92 23.27 2.66
C GLY A 444 -0.08 22.70 1.65
N VAL A 445 0.24 21.65 0.90
CA VAL A 445 -0.63 21.11 -0.18
C VAL A 445 -2.05 20.83 0.32
N TYR A 446 -2.17 20.13 1.46
CA TYR A 446 -3.46 19.80 2.05
C TYR A 446 -4.21 21.05 2.56
N ALA A 447 -3.52 21.94 3.26
CA ALA A 447 -4.10 23.14 3.85
C ALA A 447 -4.57 24.12 2.78
N SER A 448 -3.76 24.36 1.75
CA SER A 448 -4.10 25.21 0.60
C SER A 448 -5.30 24.68 -0.17
N LEU A 449 -5.39 23.35 -0.37
CA LEU A 449 -6.56 22.73 -1.01
C LEU A 449 -7.84 22.98 -0.20
N ILE A 450 -7.83 22.65 1.08
CA ILE A 450 -9.00 22.83 1.97
C ILE A 450 -9.42 24.30 2.04
N ALA A 451 -8.45 25.22 2.21
CA ALA A 451 -8.71 26.65 2.27
C ALA A 451 -9.32 27.18 0.96
N SER A 452 -8.81 26.72 -0.20
CA SER A 452 -9.32 27.14 -1.50
C SER A 452 -10.81 26.81 -1.67
N VAL A 453 -11.24 25.61 -1.28
CA VAL A 453 -12.64 25.19 -1.34
C VAL A 453 -13.51 25.95 -0.33
N GLN A 454 -13.01 26.18 0.89
CA GLN A 454 -13.73 26.99 1.89
C GLN A 454 -13.94 28.44 1.41
N THR A 455 -12.94 29.04 0.76
CA THR A 455 -13.11 30.39 0.19
C THR A 455 -14.11 30.42 -0.96
N ASN A 456 -14.13 29.42 -1.82
CA ASN A 456 -15.12 29.32 -2.90
C ASN A 456 -16.54 29.11 -2.34
N LEU A 457 -16.71 28.26 -1.32
CA LEU A 457 -17.99 28.09 -0.59
C LEU A 457 -18.51 29.41 -0.02
N SER A 458 -17.64 30.20 0.61
CA SER A 458 -18.02 31.50 1.15
C SER A 458 -18.47 32.45 0.03
N LYS A 459 -17.75 32.51 -1.09
CA LYS A 459 -18.10 33.32 -2.25
C LYS A 459 -19.42 32.88 -2.91
N ASP A 460 -19.64 31.58 -3.07
CA ASP A 460 -20.89 31.02 -3.60
C ASP A 460 -22.07 31.42 -2.70
N THR A 461 -21.88 31.38 -1.38
CA THR A 461 -22.90 31.77 -0.39
C THR A 461 -23.16 33.28 -0.38
N PHE A 462 -22.11 34.09 -0.55
CA PHE A 462 -22.24 35.55 -0.71
C PHE A 462 -22.96 35.93 -2.01
N LEU A 463 -22.70 35.22 -3.11
CA LEU A 463 -23.39 35.43 -4.39
C LEU A 463 -24.85 34.97 -4.33
N SER A 464 -25.14 33.80 -3.74
CA SER A 464 -26.52 33.33 -3.56
C SER A 464 -27.34 34.27 -2.66
N ASN A 465 -26.72 34.83 -1.60
CA ASN A 465 -27.39 35.80 -0.75
C ASN A 465 -27.65 37.13 -1.47
N ASN A 466 -26.75 37.57 -2.35
CA ASN A 466 -26.96 38.77 -3.17
C ASN A 466 -28.01 38.56 -4.29
N GLU A 467 -28.13 37.35 -4.85
CA GLU A 467 -29.20 37.01 -5.79
C GLU A 467 -30.58 36.97 -5.10
N ILE A 468 -30.65 36.51 -3.85
CA ILE A 468 -31.89 36.56 -3.04
C ILE A 468 -32.29 38.02 -2.76
N ILE A 469 -31.33 38.91 -2.49
CA ILE A 469 -31.59 40.34 -2.28
C ILE A 469 -32.04 41.05 -3.57
N ASN A 470 -31.51 40.63 -4.74
CA ASN A 470 -31.88 41.22 -6.03
C ASN A 470 -33.22 40.70 -6.59
N ASN A 471 -33.72 39.56 -6.12
CA ASN A 471 -35.04 39.04 -6.49
C ASN A 471 -36.20 39.55 -5.60
N SER A 472 -35.92 40.29 -4.52
CA SER A 472 -36.96 40.89 -3.66
C SER A 472 -37.42 42.29 -4.07
N SER A 473 -36.90 42.87 -5.16
CA SER A 473 -37.29 44.22 -5.60
C SER A 473 -38.26 44.21 -6.79
N LYS A 474 -39.43 43.58 -6.65
CA LYS A 474 -40.61 43.88 -7.48
C LYS A 474 -41.91 43.76 -6.68
N GLY A 475 -42.47 44.92 -6.35
CA GLY A 475 -43.90 45.12 -6.08
C GLY A 475 -44.31 45.07 -4.61
N PHE A 476 -44.53 46.24 -3.99
CA PHE A 476 -45.88 46.65 -3.56
C PHE A 476 -45.87 48.11 -3.08
N GLU A 477 -46.74 48.92 -3.69
CA GLU A 477 -47.10 50.26 -3.23
C GLU A 477 -47.96 50.17 -1.96
N GLY A 478 -47.72 51.08 -1.01
CA GLY A 478 -48.82 51.82 -0.37
C GLY A 478 -49.26 51.49 1.07
N VAL A 479 -48.94 52.43 1.97
CA VAL A 479 -49.83 53.10 2.97
C VAL A 479 -49.88 52.60 4.44
N SER A 480 -49.29 53.45 5.30
CA SER A 480 -49.76 53.99 6.62
C SER A 480 -49.79 53.15 7.90
N SER A 481 -48.98 53.51 8.92
CA SER A 481 -49.36 54.44 10.02
C SER A 481 -48.45 54.34 11.27
N ARG A 482 -48.17 55.53 11.82
CA ARG A 482 -47.57 56.01 13.10
C ARG A 482 -47.40 55.08 14.32
N ASN A 483 -46.23 55.19 14.99
CA ASN A 483 -45.98 55.71 16.37
C ASN A 483 -44.52 55.40 16.79
N ILE A 484 -43.62 56.39 16.94
CA ILE A 484 -43.19 57.13 18.16
C ILE A 484 -42.68 56.26 19.33
N GLY A 485 -41.40 56.45 19.70
CA GLY A 485 -40.90 56.23 21.08
C GLY A 485 -39.42 55.84 21.22
N ASN A 486 -38.57 56.81 21.62
CA ASN A 486 -37.12 56.72 21.89
C ASN A 486 -36.75 55.89 23.14
N GLU A 487 -35.55 55.27 23.16
CA GLU A 487 -34.41 55.58 24.06
C GLU A 487 -33.24 54.57 23.93
N GLU A 488 -32.01 55.09 23.87
CA GLU A 488 -30.68 54.42 23.96
C GLU A 488 -30.11 54.57 25.40
N PRO A 489 -28.91 54.06 25.77
CA PRO A 489 -28.35 52.71 25.62
C PRO A 489 -27.74 52.21 26.97
N ARG A 490 -27.38 50.92 27.13
CA ARG A 490 -26.20 50.47 27.93
C ARG A 490 -25.89 48.96 27.91
N MET A 491 -24.63 48.70 27.54
CA MET A 491 -23.67 47.68 28.01
C MET A 491 -23.90 46.18 27.76
N ALA A 492 -23.29 45.73 26.65
CA ALA A 492 -22.31 44.64 26.53
C ALA A 492 -22.32 43.49 27.55
N VAL A 493 -22.63 42.27 27.06
CA VAL A 493 -21.85 41.05 27.34
C VAL A 493 -21.84 40.19 26.07
N ALA A 494 -20.64 39.81 25.62
CA ALA A 494 -20.42 38.93 24.49
C ALA A 494 -20.91 37.50 24.78
N ALA A 495 -21.84 37.00 23.97
CA ALA A 495 -22.18 35.58 23.90
C ALA A 495 -22.07 35.13 22.44
N ARG A 496 -21.17 34.17 22.20
CA ARG A 496 -21.02 33.45 20.94
C ARG A 496 -22.30 32.64 20.70
N ASN A 497 -23.13 33.06 19.75
CA ASN A 497 -24.25 32.25 19.29
C ASN A 497 -23.73 31.13 18.39
N VAL A 498 -23.69 29.93 18.97
CA VAL A 498 -23.72 28.65 18.26
C VAL A 498 -25.14 28.51 17.69
N LEU A 499 -25.27 28.56 16.37
CA LEU A 499 -26.51 28.17 15.70
C LEU A 499 -26.58 26.63 15.71
N GLN A 500 -27.38 26.11 16.64
CA GLN A 500 -28.03 24.81 16.49
C GLN A 500 -28.87 24.86 15.21
N ILE A 501 -28.49 24.05 14.22
CA ILE A 501 -29.39 23.66 13.13
C ILE A 501 -29.88 22.28 13.50
N GLU A 502 -31.20 22.15 13.56
CA GLU A 502 -31.92 20.93 13.91
C GLU A 502 -31.51 19.77 12.99
N ASP A 503 -31.08 18.67 13.61
CA ASP A 503 -30.90 17.38 12.95
C ASP A 503 -32.23 16.92 12.36
N ALA A 504 -32.37 17.09 11.05
CA ALA A 504 -33.33 16.29 10.29
C ALA A 504 -32.82 14.83 10.35
N ASN A 505 -33.37 14.07 11.29
CA ASN A 505 -33.21 12.63 11.46
C ASN A 505 -33.41 11.88 10.13
N LEU A 506 -32.33 11.69 9.37
CA LEU A 506 -32.25 10.69 8.29
C LEU A 506 -31.73 9.40 8.92
N TRP A 507 -32.63 8.66 9.56
CA TRP A 507 -32.36 7.30 9.97
C TRP A 507 -32.12 6.46 8.72
N ALA A 508 -30.93 5.85 8.62
CA ALA A 508 -30.67 4.80 7.66
C ALA A 508 -31.65 3.65 7.93
N VAL A 509 -32.51 3.36 6.94
CA VAL A 509 -33.49 2.28 7.03
C VAL A 509 -32.74 0.95 6.91
N PRO A 510 -32.77 0.06 7.91
CA PRO A 510 -32.19 -1.26 7.78
C PRO A 510 -32.98 -2.07 6.71
N PRO A 511 -32.32 -2.97 5.97
CA PRO A 511 -32.99 -3.76 4.94
C PRO A 511 -34.13 -4.59 5.57
N LEU A 512 -35.30 -4.52 4.94
CA LEU A 512 -36.47 -5.29 5.36
C LEU A 512 -36.25 -6.79 5.07
N SER A 513 -36.62 -7.63 6.03
CA SER A 513 -36.71 -9.07 5.81
C SER A 513 -37.76 -9.39 4.73
N PRO A 514 -37.55 -10.42 3.90
CA PRO A 514 -38.52 -10.80 2.87
C PRO A 514 -39.88 -11.21 3.48
N PRO A 515 -40.99 -11.05 2.74
CA PRO A 515 -42.29 -11.54 3.18
C PRO A 515 -42.23 -13.06 3.42
N MET A 516 -42.77 -13.50 4.56
CA MET A 516 -42.97 -14.92 4.84
C MET A 516 -43.86 -15.52 3.75
N VAL A 517 -43.37 -16.59 3.12
CA VAL A 517 -44.22 -17.50 2.37
C VAL A 517 -45.00 -18.29 3.42
N ASP A 518 -46.27 -17.94 3.61
CA ASP A 518 -47.19 -18.78 4.37
C ASP A 518 -47.25 -20.17 3.73
N ASP A 519 -47.28 -21.19 4.60
CA ASP A 519 -47.43 -22.60 4.28
C ASP A 519 -48.52 -22.81 3.22
N ILE A 520 -48.12 -23.30 2.05
CA ILE A 520 -48.99 -24.07 1.17
C ILE A 520 -48.38 -25.47 1.06
N ASP A 521 -48.60 -26.22 2.13
CA ASP A 521 -48.84 -27.65 2.01
C ASP A 521 -49.96 -27.86 0.99
N HIS A 522 -49.64 -28.51 -0.13
CA HIS A 522 -50.44 -29.50 -0.84
C HIS A 522 -49.89 -29.68 -2.26
N TYR A 523 -49.11 -30.75 -2.47
CA TYR A 523 -49.42 -31.83 -3.42
C TYR A 523 -48.26 -32.84 -3.40
N ILE A 524 -48.44 -33.86 -2.54
CA ILE A 524 -47.87 -35.23 -2.51
C ILE A 524 -46.35 -35.38 -2.38
#